data_AF-D7SAW0-F1
#
_entry.id   AF-D7SAW0-F1
#
_cell.length_a   1.000
_cell.length_b   1.000
_cell.length_c   1.000
_cell.angle_alpha   90.00
_cell.angle_beta   90.00
_cell.angle_gamma   90.00
#
_symmetry.space_group_name_H-M   'P 1'
#
loop_
_entity.id
_entity.type
_entity.pdbx_description
1 polymer ?
#
loop_
_entity_poly.entity_id
_entity_poly.type
_entity_poly.pdbx_seq_one_letter_code
_entity_poly.pdbx_strand_id
1 'polypeptide(L)'
;FAQSTMVILCDILDPVSGEAYNRDPRGTAKKAEAYLKASGIGDTAFFGPEAEFFVFDDVKYKADPYNTGFKLDSSELPSNDDTDYETGNLGHRPRVKGGYFPVPPVDSAQDMRSEMLTVLGEMGVTVEKHHHEVAAAQHELGIKFDTLVRNADKMQIY
;
A
#
# COMPACT_ATOMS: atom_id res chain seq x y z
N PHE A 1 -8.55 17.86 10.04
CA PHE A 1 -8.52 18.11 11.49
C PHE A 1 -8.72 19.58 11.76
N ALA A 2 -9.34 19.96 12.89
CA ALA A 2 -9.48 21.37 13.26
C ALA A 2 -8.13 22.02 13.64
N GLN A 3 -7.08 21.22 13.85
CA GLN A 3 -5.73 21.64 14.23
C GLN A 3 -4.70 20.98 13.31
N SER A 4 -3.62 21.69 12.99
CA SER A 4 -2.51 21.15 12.22
C SER A 4 -1.72 20.12 13.03
N THR A 5 -1.30 19.04 12.38
CA THR A 5 -0.51 17.96 12.98
C THR A 5 0.74 17.69 12.15
N MET A 6 1.76 17.09 12.77
CA MET A 6 3.01 16.69 12.12
C MET A 6 3.38 15.28 12.55
N VAL A 7 3.81 14.47 11.59
CA VAL A 7 4.30 13.11 11.82
C VAL A 7 5.83 13.14 11.93
N ILE A 8 6.36 12.46 12.95
CA ILE A 8 7.80 12.29 13.16
C ILE A 8 8.08 10.79 13.28
N LEU A 9 9.02 10.29 12.47
CA LEU A 9 9.51 8.91 12.56
C LEU A 9 10.60 8.82 13.63
N CYS A 10 10.45 7.86 14.54
CA CYS A 10 11.34 7.68 15.69
C CYS A 10 11.94 6.27 15.69
N ASP A 11 13.09 6.14 16.35
CA ASP A 11 13.64 4.84 16.75
C ASP A 11 13.29 4.56 18.22
N ILE A 12 13.36 3.29 18.62
CA ILE A 12 13.14 2.87 20.01
C ILE A 12 14.50 2.66 20.69
N LEU A 13 14.67 3.28 21.85
CA LEU A 13 15.83 3.09 22.73
C LEU A 13 15.40 2.38 24.01
N ASP A 14 16.31 1.60 24.60
CA ASP A 14 16.14 1.06 25.94
C ASP A 14 16.13 2.21 26.97
N PRO A 15 15.11 2.30 27.85
CA PRO A 15 14.96 3.45 28.74
C PRO A 15 15.99 3.47 29.89
N VAL A 16 16.66 2.36 30.19
CA VAL A 16 17.65 2.27 31.27
C VAL A 16 19.04 2.54 30.73
N SER A 17 19.43 1.89 29.64
CA SER A 17 20.78 2.04 29.06
C SER A 17 20.89 3.19 28.07
N GLY A 18 19.78 3.63 27.47
CA GLY A 18 19.77 4.58 26.36
C GLY A 18 20.26 4.00 25.03
N GLU A 19 20.55 2.69 24.98
CA GLU A 19 21.04 2.03 23.77
C GLU A 19 19.91 1.70 22.80
N ALA A 20 20.26 1.48 21.52
CA ALA A 20 19.29 1.10 20.49
C ALA A 20 18.60 -0.23 20.84
N TYR A 21 17.27 -0.21 20.90
CA TYR A 21 16.49 -1.39 21.25
C TYR A 21 16.63 -2.47 20.18
N ASN A 22 16.96 -3.70 20.60
CA ASN A 22 17.28 -4.78 19.66
C ASN A 22 16.06 -5.35 18.90
N ARG A 23 14.84 -5.00 19.30
CA ARG A 23 13.61 -5.38 18.59
C ARG A 23 12.95 -4.22 17.84
N ASP A 24 13.62 -3.08 17.75
CA ASP A 24 13.21 -1.99 16.84
C ASP A 24 13.49 -2.42 15.39
N PRO A 25 12.45 -2.56 14.53
CA PRO A 25 12.63 -2.92 13.13
C PRO A 25 13.46 -1.86 12.38
N ARG A 26 13.27 -0.57 12.68
CA ARG A 26 13.98 0.51 12.02
C ARG A 26 15.45 0.54 12.45
N GLY A 27 15.72 0.36 13.73
CA GLY A 27 17.07 0.15 14.26
C GLY A 27 17.76 -1.07 13.65
N THR A 28 17.02 -2.14 13.37
CA THR A 28 17.54 -3.34 12.69
C THR A 28 17.92 -3.04 11.24
N ALA A 29 17.08 -2.31 10.49
CA ALA A 29 17.40 -1.88 9.13
C ALA A 29 18.67 -1.01 9.05
N LYS A 30 18.84 -0.07 10.00
CA LYS A 30 20.06 0.76 10.10
C LYS A 30 21.31 -0.08 10.37
N LYS A 31 21.20 -1.07 11.28
CA LYS A 31 22.30 -2.01 11.56
C LYS A 31 22.66 -2.84 10.32
N ALA A 32 21.67 -3.22 9.51
CA ALA A 32 21.90 -3.95 8.27
C ALA A 32 22.65 -3.10 7.23
N GLU A 33 22.26 -1.83 7.01
CA GLU A 33 23.00 -0.91 6.14
C GLU A 33 24.44 -0.70 6.64
N ALA A 34 24.64 -0.50 7.95
CA ALA A 34 25.96 -0.34 8.54
C ALA A 34 26.83 -1.60 8.39
N TYR A 35 26.23 -2.79 8.53
CA TYR A 35 26.91 -4.06 8.36
C TYR A 35 27.38 -4.27 6.91
N LEU A 36 26.52 -3.96 5.92
CA LEU A 36 26.90 -4.03 4.49
C LEU A 36 28.19 -3.23 4.24
N LYS A 37 28.21 -1.98 4.70
CA LYS A 37 29.37 -1.10 4.57
C LYS A 37 30.60 -1.63 5.31
N ALA A 38 30.43 -2.11 6.54
CA ALA A 38 31.53 -2.64 7.35
C ALA A 38 32.12 -3.95 6.78
N SER A 39 31.29 -4.76 6.11
CA SER A 39 31.73 -6.01 5.48
C SER A 39 32.61 -5.79 4.24
N GLY A 40 32.56 -4.60 3.64
CA GLY A 40 33.27 -4.28 2.40
C GLY A 40 32.67 -4.89 1.14
N ILE A 41 31.54 -5.59 1.24
CA ILE A 41 30.85 -6.21 0.09
C ILE A 41 30.19 -5.14 -0.79
N GLY A 42 29.71 -4.06 -0.19
CA GLY A 42 29.09 -2.94 -0.87
C GLY A 42 29.04 -1.71 0.03
N ASP A 43 28.70 -0.56 -0.54
CA ASP A 43 28.61 0.72 0.15
C ASP A 43 27.16 1.12 0.47
N THR A 44 26.24 0.86 -0.45
CA THR A 44 24.81 1.22 -0.38
C THR A 44 23.96 0.13 -1.01
N ALA A 45 22.84 -0.21 -0.36
CA ALA A 45 21.81 -1.07 -0.94
C ALA A 45 20.54 -0.25 -1.22
N PHE A 46 20.10 -0.26 -2.48
CA PHE A 46 18.86 0.37 -2.91
C PHE A 46 17.71 -0.64 -2.95
N PHE A 47 16.53 -0.22 -2.51
CA PHE A 47 15.32 -1.01 -2.43
C PHE A 47 14.19 -0.28 -3.18
N GLY A 48 13.51 -1.00 -4.08
CA GLY A 48 12.35 -0.53 -4.84
C GLY A 48 11.21 -1.55 -4.74
N PRO A 49 10.44 -1.55 -3.65
CA PRO A 49 9.25 -2.37 -3.49
C PRO A 49 8.09 -1.81 -4.31
N GLU A 50 7.27 -2.71 -4.86
CA GLU A 50 6.02 -2.40 -5.56
C GLU A 50 4.89 -3.01 -4.72
N ALA A 51 4.21 -2.18 -3.92
CA ALA A 51 3.16 -2.65 -3.03
C ALA A 51 1.80 -2.60 -3.71
N GLU A 52 1.35 -3.75 -4.19
CA GLU A 52 -0.02 -3.91 -4.67
C GLU A 52 -1.01 -3.89 -3.48
N PHE A 53 -2.22 -3.37 -3.71
CA PHE A 53 -3.28 -3.32 -2.72
C PHE A 53 -4.66 -3.49 -3.36
N PHE A 54 -5.67 -3.67 -2.51
CA PHE A 54 -7.07 -3.76 -2.92
C PHE A 54 -7.91 -2.65 -2.30
N VAL A 55 -8.89 -2.15 -3.03
CA VAL A 55 -9.89 -1.20 -2.53
C VAL A 55 -11.28 -1.81 -2.63
N PHE A 56 -11.87 -2.10 -1.47
CA PHE A 56 -13.19 -2.72 -1.34
C PHE A 56 -14.24 -1.72 -0.83
N ASP A 57 -15.48 -1.92 -1.23
CA ASP A 57 -16.64 -1.16 -0.75
C ASP A 57 -17.18 -1.70 0.58
N ASP A 58 -17.07 -3.02 0.81
CA ASP A 58 -17.51 -3.68 2.05
C ASP A 58 -16.62 -4.88 2.39
N VAL A 59 -16.28 -5.01 3.68
CA VAL A 59 -15.48 -6.12 4.20
C VAL A 59 -16.16 -6.66 5.46
N LYS A 60 -16.66 -7.88 5.38
CA LYS A 60 -17.31 -8.60 6.49
C LYS A 60 -16.54 -9.86 6.81
N TYR A 61 -16.35 -10.16 8.09
CA TYR A 61 -15.75 -11.41 8.53
C TYR A 61 -16.39 -11.92 9.81
N LYS A 62 -16.28 -13.23 10.04
CA LYS A 62 -16.71 -13.90 11.27
C LYS A 62 -15.79 -15.06 11.59
N ALA A 63 -15.57 -15.32 12.87
CA ALA A 63 -14.68 -16.36 13.37
C ALA A 63 -15.24 -16.96 14.66
N ASP A 64 -16.46 -17.49 14.59
CA ASP A 64 -17.03 -18.28 15.68
C ASP A 64 -17.09 -19.78 15.32
N PRO A 65 -17.15 -20.69 16.33
CA PRO A 65 -17.07 -22.13 16.10
C PRO A 65 -18.11 -22.71 15.12
N TYR A 66 -19.21 -21.99 14.87
CA TYR A 66 -20.31 -22.46 14.01
C TYR A 66 -20.55 -21.56 12.79
N ASN A 67 -19.82 -20.46 12.66
CA ASN A 67 -19.90 -19.53 11.55
C ASN A 67 -18.55 -18.79 11.42
N THR A 68 -17.75 -19.29 10.49
CA THR A 68 -16.44 -18.75 10.15
C THR A 68 -16.39 -18.47 8.66
N GLY A 69 -15.95 -17.27 8.28
CA GLY A 69 -15.82 -16.89 6.89
C GLY A 69 -15.62 -15.39 6.73
N PHE A 70 -15.52 -14.96 5.48
CA PHE A 70 -15.46 -13.56 5.11
C PHE A 70 -16.25 -13.31 3.82
N LYS A 71 -16.65 -12.07 3.62
CA LYS A 71 -17.23 -11.57 2.38
C LYS A 71 -16.58 -10.23 2.08
N LEU A 72 -16.04 -10.12 0.88
CA LEU A 72 -15.54 -8.88 0.31
C LEU A 72 -16.53 -8.44 -0.75
N ASP A 73 -16.73 -7.14 -0.88
CA ASP A 73 -17.55 -6.57 -1.92
C ASP A 73 -16.86 -5.35 -2.54
N SER A 74 -17.00 -5.21 -3.84
CA SER A 74 -16.64 -4.01 -4.58
C SER A 74 -17.46 -3.96 -5.86
N SER A 75 -17.86 -2.76 -6.24
CA SER A 75 -18.57 -2.49 -7.50
C SER A 75 -17.83 -3.01 -8.73
N GLU A 76 -16.50 -3.19 -8.69
CA GLU A 76 -15.71 -3.80 -9.77
C GLU A 76 -15.72 -5.34 -9.78
N LEU A 77 -16.16 -5.99 -8.70
CA LEU A 77 -16.12 -7.46 -8.63
C LEU A 77 -17.12 -8.09 -9.60
N PRO A 78 -16.71 -9.13 -10.37
CA PRO A 78 -17.62 -9.88 -11.25
C PRO A 78 -18.82 -10.52 -10.53
N SER A 79 -18.75 -10.69 -9.21
CA SER A 79 -19.88 -11.17 -8.41
C SER A 79 -21.07 -10.22 -8.40
N ASN A 80 -20.89 -8.97 -8.86
CA ASN A 80 -21.93 -7.96 -8.90
C ASN A 80 -22.54 -7.75 -10.30
N ASP A 81 -22.26 -8.66 -11.25
CA ASP A 81 -22.80 -8.58 -12.61
C ASP A 81 -24.34 -8.58 -12.66
N ASP A 82 -25.00 -9.22 -11.71
CA ASP A 82 -26.47 -9.32 -11.59
C ASP A 82 -27.06 -8.51 -10.42
N THR A 83 -26.23 -7.69 -9.74
CA THR A 83 -26.68 -6.93 -8.57
C THR A 83 -27.56 -5.75 -8.96
N ASP A 84 -28.67 -5.58 -8.24
CA ASP A 84 -29.54 -4.41 -8.36
C ASP A 84 -28.94 -3.20 -7.63
N TYR A 85 -28.74 -2.12 -8.38
CA TYR A 85 -28.31 -0.82 -7.86
C TYR A 85 -29.45 0.20 -8.01
N GLU A 86 -29.54 1.18 -7.11
CA GLU A 86 -30.58 2.22 -7.13
C GLU A 86 -30.66 2.96 -8.47
N THR A 87 -29.51 3.22 -9.09
CA THR A 87 -29.39 3.90 -10.39
C THR A 87 -29.30 2.95 -11.59
N GLY A 88 -29.47 1.64 -11.35
CA GLY A 88 -29.26 0.57 -12.34
C GLY A 88 -27.81 0.07 -12.40
N ASN A 89 -27.64 -1.17 -12.87
CA ASN A 89 -26.33 -1.81 -13.01
C ASN A 89 -25.67 -1.38 -14.34
N LEU A 90 -24.53 -0.69 -14.26
CA LEU A 90 -23.84 -0.15 -15.44
C LEU A 90 -23.08 -1.21 -16.25
N GLY A 91 -22.81 -2.39 -15.67
CA GLY A 91 -22.24 -3.54 -16.38
C GLY A 91 -20.79 -3.43 -16.87
N HIS A 92 -20.08 -2.33 -16.55
CA HIS A 92 -18.68 -2.15 -16.92
C HIS A 92 -17.75 -2.60 -15.78
N ARG A 93 -17.32 -3.87 -15.81
CA ARG A 93 -16.46 -4.46 -14.78
C ARG A 93 -15.27 -5.20 -15.37
N PRO A 94 -14.11 -5.20 -14.69
CA PRO A 94 -13.02 -6.09 -15.04
C PRO A 94 -13.45 -7.54 -14.81
N ARG A 95 -13.15 -8.41 -15.77
CA ARG A 95 -13.34 -9.87 -15.57
C ARG A 95 -12.35 -10.40 -14.55
N VAL A 96 -12.53 -11.63 -14.12
CA VAL A 96 -11.51 -12.34 -13.33
C VAL A 96 -10.18 -12.32 -14.09
N LYS A 97 -9.15 -11.75 -13.46
CA LYS A 97 -7.82 -11.49 -14.07
C LYS A 97 -7.83 -10.56 -15.30
N GLY A 98 -8.83 -9.69 -15.39
CA GLY A 98 -9.03 -8.76 -16.50
C GLY A 98 -8.90 -7.28 -16.13
N GLY A 99 -8.33 -6.96 -14.96
CA GLY A 99 -8.15 -5.59 -14.49
C GLY A 99 -6.91 -4.88 -15.07
N TYR A 100 -6.04 -5.58 -15.80
CA TYR A 100 -4.79 -5.00 -16.29
C TYR A 100 -5.02 -4.10 -17.51
N PHE A 101 -5.05 -2.79 -17.28
CA PHE A 101 -5.20 -1.71 -18.28
C PHE A 101 -6.50 -1.64 -19.12
N PRO A 102 -7.69 -2.05 -18.66
CA PRO A 102 -8.91 -1.54 -19.26
C PRO A 102 -9.04 -0.05 -18.92
N VAL A 103 -9.54 0.75 -19.86
CA VAL A 103 -9.79 2.18 -19.62
C VAL A 103 -11.14 2.38 -18.90
N PRO A 104 -11.37 3.54 -18.27
CA PRO A 104 -12.70 3.91 -17.79
C PRO A 104 -13.76 3.76 -18.91
N PRO A 105 -14.99 3.30 -18.58
CA PRO A 105 -15.52 3.14 -17.22
C PRO A 105 -15.25 1.77 -16.57
N VAL A 106 -14.50 0.86 -17.20
CA VAL A 106 -14.21 -0.45 -16.61
C VAL A 106 -13.23 -0.32 -15.44
N ASP A 107 -12.21 0.53 -15.59
CA ASP A 107 -11.40 1.01 -14.47
C ASP A 107 -12.14 2.17 -13.79
N SER A 108 -12.64 1.93 -12.58
CA SER A 108 -13.42 2.90 -11.82
C SER A 108 -12.57 3.76 -10.89
N ALA A 109 -11.27 3.46 -10.78
CA ALA A 109 -10.38 3.95 -9.73
C ALA A 109 -9.28 4.91 -10.23
N GLN A 110 -9.34 5.35 -11.50
CA GLN A 110 -8.33 6.23 -12.09
C GLN A 110 -8.11 7.51 -11.27
N ASP A 111 -9.20 8.24 -10.97
CA ASP A 111 -9.12 9.51 -10.23
C ASP A 111 -8.59 9.30 -8.80
N MET A 112 -9.07 8.26 -8.11
CA MET A 112 -8.63 7.89 -6.77
C MET A 112 -7.12 7.60 -6.74
N ARG A 113 -6.60 6.82 -7.69
CA ARG A 113 -5.16 6.52 -7.75
C ARG A 113 -4.33 7.78 -8.05
N SER A 114 -4.82 8.69 -8.90
CA SER A 114 -4.14 9.96 -9.15
C SER A 114 -4.12 10.87 -7.91
N GLU A 115 -5.20 10.88 -7.13
CA GLU A 115 -5.25 11.60 -5.85
C GLU A 115 -4.27 10.99 -4.84
N MET A 116 -4.20 9.67 -4.72
CA MET A 116 -3.22 8.98 -3.87
C MET A 116 -1.78 9.39 -4.22
N LEU A 117 -1.41 9.41 -5.50
CA LEU A 117 -0.08 9.86 -5.92
C LEU A 117 0.19 11.33 -5.54
N THR A 118 -0.81 12.19 -5.66
CA THR A 118 -0.69 13.61 -5.29
C THR A 118 -0.39 13.75 -3.80
N VAL A 119 -1.16 13.06 -2.95
CA VAL A 119 -0.98 13.09 -1.49
C VAL A 119 0.37 12.47 -1.08
N LEU A 120 0.79 11.37 -1.70
CA LEU A 120 2.13 10.79 -1.47
C LEU A 120 3.24 11.79 -1.81
N GLY A 121 3.09 12.52 -2.91
CA GLY A 121 3.99 13.60 -3.30
C GLY A 121 4.07 14.72 -2.26
N GLU A 122 2.93 15.16 -1.73
CA GLU A 122 2.85 16.16 -0.66
C GLU A 122 3.52 15.69 0.65
N MET A 123 3.50 14.38 0.92
CA MET A 123 4.19 13.76 2.05
C MET A 123 5.69 13.51 1.80
N GLY A 124 6.21 13.90 0.64
CA GLY A 124 7.64 13.82 0.30
C GLY A 124 8.08 12.50 -0.33
N VAL A 125 7.15 11.65 -0.76
CA VAL A 125 7.46 10.43 -1.51
C VAL A 125 7.56 10.76 -3.00
N THR A 126 8.66 10.36 -3.63
CA THR A 126 8.81 10.51 -5.09
C THR A 126 8.04 9.39 -5.79
N VAL A 127 6.95 9.75 -6.47
CA VAL A 127 6.07 8.84 -7.20
C VAL A 127 6.48 8.70 -8.68
N GLU A 128 6.15 7.58 -9.31
CA GLU A 128 6.54 7.27 -10.70
C GLU A 128 5.35 6.89 -11.59
N LYS A 129 4.48 5.97 -11.13
CA LYS A 129 3.36 5.43 -11.92
C LYS A 129 2.18 5.11 -11.01
N HIS A 130 1.00 4.95 -11.60
CA HIS A 130 -0.10 4.22 -10.98
C HIS A 130 -0.84 3.42 -12.05
N HIS A 131 -1.41 2.29 -11.68
CA HIS A 131 -2.30 1.54 -12.55
C HIS A 131 -3.25 0.63 -11.78
N HIS A 132 -4.30 0.23 -12.48
CA HIS A 132 -5.08 -0.92 -12.09
C HIS A 132 -4.26 -2.19 -12.32
N GLU A 133 -4.37 -3.15 -11.42
CA GLU A 133 -3.66 -4.43 -11.47
C GLU A 133 -4.54 -5.55 -12.05
N VAL A 134 -4.03 -6.79 -12.10
CA VAL A 134 -4.66 -7.91 -12.81
C VAL A 134 -6.04 -8.29 -12.26
N ALA A 135 -6.23 -8.34 -10.95
CA ALA A 135 -7.51 -8.69 -10.33
C ALA A 135 -8.45 -7.48 -10.24
N ALA A 136 -9.75 -7.72 -10.19
CA ALA A 136 -10.74 -6.68 -9.92
C ALA A 136 -10.46 -6.00 -8.57
N ALA A 137 -10.66 -4.68 -8.47
CA ALA A 137 -10.38 -3.89 -7.29
C ALA A 137 -8.91 -3.89 -6.83
N GLN A 138 -7.97 -4.36 -7.65
CA GLN A 138 -6.54 -4.40 -7.36
C GLN A 138 -5.83 -3.20 -8.00
N HIS A 139 -4.90 -2.60 -7.28
CA HIS A 139 -4.18 -1.41 -7.72
C HIS A 139 -2.70 -1.45 -7.31
N GLU A 140 -1.88 -0.69 -8.02
CA GLU A 140 -0.48 -0.45 -7.68
C GLU A 140 -0.14 1.04 -7.88
N LEU A 141 0.65 1.58 -6.95
CA LEU A 141 1.34 2.86 -7.10
C LEU A 141 2.85 2.58 -7.13
N GLY A 142 3.55 3.16 -8.08
CA GLY A 142 5.00 3.10 -8.17
C GLY A 142 5.65 4.25 -7.44
N ILE A 143 6.61 3.95 -6.56
CA ILE A 143 7.47 4.93 -5.89
C ILE A 143 8.92 4.69 -6.25
N LYS A 144 9.71 5.77 -6.31
CA LYS A 144 11.13 5.68 -6.62
C LYS A 144 11.91 5.03 -5.49
N PHE A 145 12.74 4.06 -5.86
CA PHE A 145 13.66 3.37 -4.95
C PHE A 145 14.52 4.32 -4.10
N ASP A 146 14.96 3.85 -2.94
CA ASP A 146 15.87 4.57 -2.03
C ASP A 146 16.74 3.58 -1.24
N THR A 147 17.58 4.07 -0.33
CA THR A 147 18.30 3.19 0.60
C THR A 147 17.32 2.42 1.50
N LEU A 148 17.74 1.27 2.03
CA LEU A 148 16.89 0.37 2.83
C LEU A 148 16.04 1.11 3.88
N VAL A 149 16.66 1.92 4.74
CA VAL A 149 15.93 2.61 5.81
C VAL A 149 14.98 3.65 5.24
N ARG A 150 15.45 4.45 4.28
CA ARG A 150 14.64 5.51 3.67
C ARG A 150 13.46 4.95 2.91
N ASN A 151 13.64 3.83 2.21
CA ASN A 151 12.58 3.23 1.44
C ASN A 151 11.58 2.47 2.33
N ALA A 152 12.02 1.88 3.44
CA ALA A 152 11.13 1.38 4.47
C ALA A 152 10.28 2.50 5.09
N ASP A 153 10.89 3.66 5.37
CA ASP A 153 10.15 4.85 5.85
C ASP A 153 9.10 5.31 4.82
N LYS A 154 9.45 5.33 3.51
CA LYS A 154 8.48 5.61 2.43
C LYS A 154 7.34 4.59 2.38
N MET A 155 7.62 3.31 2.61
CA MET A 155 6.60 2.26 2.62
C MET A 155 5.59 2.40 3.77
N GLN A 156 5.94 3.09 4.85
CA GLN A 156 4.99 3.41 5.92
C GLN A 156 4.14 4.65 5.60
N ILE A 157 4.59 5.49 4.66
CA ILE A 157 3.84 6.63 4.13
C ILE A 157 2.90 6.19 3.00
N TYR A 158 3.36 5.23 2.18
CA TYR A 158 2.62 4.56 1.11
C TYR A 158 1.26 4.04 1.58
#